data_AF-I6T3L0-F1
#
_entry.id   AF-I6T3L0-F1
#
_cell.length_a   1.000
_cell.length_b   1.000
_cell.length_c   1.000
_cell.angle_alpha   90.00
_cell.angle_beta   90.00
_cell.angle_gamma   90.00
#
_symmetry.space_group_name_H-M   'P 1'
#
loop_
_entity.id
_entity.type
_entity.pdbx_description
1 polymer ?
#
loop_
_entity_poly.entity_id
_entity_poly.type
_entity_poly.pdbx_seq_one_letter_code
_entity_poly.pdbx_strand_id
1 'polypeptide(L)'
;MNKQEGIKELEIHKMKSEDIRADCYNDGINAGIAVMKKLDEPQKPVVPKFVAEWFENNKDALDLAIFMAIRELDDEEWPHKTDFENWLDVAENKPIETLIHMKDGYEVEKEPLYYVYFPEIIASPEIFFPDIEGAYLMKSDDGIELADNNDFEDMKFTEREIKAIDERYWAFAVPLEEVAEG
;
A
#
# COMPACT_ATOMS: atom_id res chain seq x y z
N MET A 1 9.03 -4.36 20.93
CA MET A 1 8.12 -3.70 21.90
C MET A 1 7.95 -2.26 21.44
N ASN A 2 6.74 -1.86 21.05
CA ASN A 2 6.46 -0.48 20.65
C ASN A 2 6.32 0.45 21.87
N LYS A 3 6.23 1.77 21.61
CA LYS A 3 6.10 2.82 22.63
C LYS A 3 4.92 2.58 23.59
N GLN A 4 3.77 2.16 23.06
CA GLN A 4 2.54 1.93 23.84
C GLN A 4 2.68 0.70 24.76
N GLU A 5 3.29 -0.38 24.28
CA GLU A 5 3.61 -1.57 25.09
C GLU A 5 4.57 -1.23 26.23
N GLY A 6 5.64 -0.47 25.95
CA GLY A 6 6.59 -0.06 26.99
C GLY A 6 5.98 0.86 28.05
N ILE A 7 5.01 1.72 27.68
CA ILE A 7 4.25 2.50 28.66
C ILE A 7 3.34 1.61 29.51
N LYS A 8 2.67 0.61 28.92
CA LYS A 8 1.83 -0.35 29.67
C LYS A 8 2.66 -1.17 30.67
N GLU A 9 3.86 -1.61 30.29
CA GLU A 9 4.77 -2.35 31.18
C GLU A 9 5.20 -1.48 32.38
N LEU A 10 5.53 -0.21 32.15
CA LEU A 10 5.83 0.75 33.21
C LEU A 10 4.64 0.99 34.16
N GLU A 11 3.41 1.08 33.64
CA GLU A 11 2.20 1.20 34.46
C GLU A 11 1.97 -0.03 35.36
N ILE A 12 2.28 -1.25 34.89
CA ILE A 12 2.16 -2.50 35.68
C ILE A 12 3.06 -2.48 36.93
N HIS A 13 4.23 -1.84 36.85
CA HIS A 13 5.16 -1.76 37.96
C HIS A 13 4.75 -0.80 39.09
N LYS A 14 3.75 0.08 38.89
CA LYS A 14 3.33 1.05 39.91
C LYS A 14 2.87 0.38 41.21
N MET A 15 3.35 0.92 42.33
CA MET A 15 2.98 0.46 43.66
C MET A 15 1.57 0.93 44.05
N LYS A 16 0.78 0.02 44.63
CA LYS A 16 -0.54 0.27 45.20
C LYS A 16 -0.44 0.45 46.72
N SER A 17 0.18 1.54 47.14
CA SER A 17 0.36 1.96 48.53
C SER A 17 0.33 3.49 48.61
N GLU A 18 -0.16 4.05 49.71
CA GLU A 18 -0.20 5.49 50.00
C GLU A 18 0.96 5.93 50.91
N ASP A 19 2.04 5.15 50.99
CA ASP A 19 3.24 5.50 51.74
C ASP A 19 4.27 6.24 50.88
N ILE A 20 5.01 7.16 51.49
CA ILE A 20 5.94 8.08 50.82
C ILE A 20 7.01 7.39 49.95
N ARG A 21 7.32 6.10 50.18
CA ARG A 21 8.26 5.35 49.32
C ARG A 21 7.58 4.86 48.03
N ALA A 22 6.30 4.51 48.11
CA ALA A 22 5.49 4.19 46.94
C ALA A 22 5.26 5.43 46.07
N ASP A 23 5.04 6.60 46.68
CA ASP A 23 4.96 7.88 45.97
C ASP A 23 6.26 8.18 45.21
N CYS A 24 7.41 8.20 45.90
CA CYS A 24 8.71 8.43 45.26
C CYS A 24 9.05 7.41 44.16
N TYR A 25 8.63 6.15 44.31
CA TYR A 25 8.80 5.12 43.28
C TYR A 25 7.90 5.40 42.07
N ASN A 26 6.62 5.69 42.30
CA ASN A 26 5.64 5.99 41.26
C ASN A 26 5.99 7.28 40.50
N ASP A 27 6.58 8.29 41.15
CA ASP A 27 7.12 9.48 40.51
C ASP A 27 8.26 9.15 39.53
N GLY A 28 9.16 8.23 39.91
CA GLY A 28 10.21 7.72 39.01
C GLY A 28 9.62 7.02 37.78
N ILE A 29 8.60 6.18 37.97
CA ILE A 29 7.86 5.52 36.88
C ILE A 29 7.16 6.57 35.99
N ASN A 30 6.48 7.56 36.58
CA ASN A 30 5.80 8.63 35.84
C ASN A 30 6.79 9.47 35.02
N ALA A 31 7.98 9.75 35.56
CA ALA A 31 9.05 10.42 34.82
C ALA A 31 9.55 9.57 33.63
N GLY A 32 9.73 8.26 33.82
CA GLY A 32 10.05 7.31 32.75
C GLY A 32 8.99 7.28 31.65
N ILE A 33 7.70 7.23 32.03
CA ILE A 33 6.57 7.31 31.09
C ILE A 33 6.55 8.67 30.36
N ALA A 34 6.87 9.77 31.04
CA ALA A 34 6.94 11.10 30.43
C ALA A 34 8.11 11.24 29.42
N VAL A 35 9.23 10.53 29.63
CA VAL A 35 10.32 10.40 28.64
C VAL A 35 9.87 9.51 27.48
N MET A 36 9.32 8.33 27.75
CA MET A 36 8.78 7.42 26.72
C MET A 36 7.76 8.10 25.81
N LYS A 37 6.86 8.94 26.36
CA LYS A 37 5.88 9.70 25.58
C LYS A 37 6.49 10.70 24.59
N LYS A 38 7.74 11.15 24.82
CA LYS A 38 8.50 12.05 23.95
C LYS A 38 9.36 11.34 22.90
N LEU A 39 9.51 10.03 22.98
CA LEU A 39 10.12 9.26 21.90
C LEU A 39 9.18 9.27 20.69
N ASP A 40 9.72 9.49 19.51
CA ASP A 40 8.95 9.30 18.28
C ASP A 40 8.58 7.82 18.13
N GLU A 41 7.38 7.54 17.63
CA GLU A 41 7.04 6.17 17.21
C GLU A 41 7.77 5.89 15.89
N PRO A 42 8.26 4.66 15.63
CA PRO A 42 8.81 4.30 14.34
C PRO A 42 7.78 4.62 13.26
N GLN A 43 8.11 5.54 12.34
CA GLN A 43 7.25 5.82 11.21
C GLN A 43 7.28 4.59 10.32
N LYS A 44 6.14 3.91 10.21
CA LYS A 44 5.96 2.83 9.25
C LYS A 44 6.14 3.42 7.85
N PRO A 45 7.01 2.87 7.00
CA PRO A 45 7.07 3.31 5.62
C PRO A 45 5.76 2.93 4.93
N VAL A 46 5.25 3.84 4.10
CA VAL A 46 4.22 3.50 3.10
C VAL A 46 4.99 3.09 1.85
N VAL A 47 4.70 1.91 1.28
CA VAL A 47 5.47 1.34 0.17
C VAL A 47 4.58 0.87 -0.97
N PRO A 48 5.03 0.92 -2.24
CA PRO A 48 4.30 0.33 -3.36
C PRO A 48 4.03 -1.16 -3.16
N LYS A 49 2.90 -1.64 -3.71
CA LYS A 49 2.47 -3.04 -3.58
C LYS A 49 3.53 -4.07 -4.00
N PHE A 50 4.24 -3.84 -5.11
CA PHE A 50 5.31 -4.74 -5.56
C PHE A 50 6.52 -4.79 -4.62
N VAL A 51 6.78 -3.73 -3.84
CA VAL A 51 7.83 -3.71 -2.80
C VAL A 51 7.39 -4.54 -1.60
N ALA A 52 6.13 -4.42 -1.19
CA ALA A 52 5.53 -5.26 -0.15
C ALA A 52 5.55 -6.75 -0.54
N GLU A 53 5.16 -7.10 -1.76
CA GLU A 53 5.21 -8.47 -2.28
C GLU A 53 6.64 -9.02 -2.33
N TRP A 54 7.61 -8.22 -2.81
CA TRP A 54 9.02 -8.62 -2.79
C TRP A 54 9.52 -8.84 -1.36
N PHE A 55 9.21 -7.94 -0.43
CA PHE A 55 9.61 -8.04 0.96
C PHE A 55 9.04 -9.30 1.63
N GLU A 56 7.74 -9.56 1.50
CA GLU A 56 7.10 -10.71 2.13
C GLU A 56 7.65 -12.05 1.63
N ASN A 57 8.03 -12.13 0.34
CA ASN A 57 8.68 -13.29 -0.26
C ASN A 57 10.13 -13.50 0.22
N ASN A 58 10.79 -12.47 0.75
CA ASN A 58 12.24 -12.47 1.07
C ASN A 58 12.57 -12.24 2.56
N LYS A 59 11.60 -11.85 3.40
CA LYS A 59 11.79 -11.40 4.79
C LYS A 59 12.58 -12.35 5.70
N ASP A 60 12.48 -13.65 5.47
CA ASP A 60 13.16 -14.68 6.28
C ASP A 60 14.69 -14.69 6.06
N ALA A 61 15.16 -14.17 4.93
CA ALA A 61 16.57 -14.07 4.55
C ALA A 61 16.92 -12.68 3.98
N LEU A 62 16.27 -11.63 4.48
CA LEU A 62 16.23 -10.29 3.89
C LEU A 62 17.62 -9.72 3.55
N ASP A 63 18.60 -9.85 4.46
CA ASP A 63 19.97 -9.36 4.26
C ASP A 63 20.65 -9.97 3.01
N LEU A 64 20.39 -11.26 2.74
CA LEU A 64 20.90 -11.96 1.56
C LEU A 64 20.11 -11.56 0.30
N ALA A 65 18.79 -11.43 0.41
CA ALA A 65 17.93 -11.03 -0.70
C ALA A 65 18.25 -9.61 -1.20
N ILE A 66 18.47 -8.66 -0.29
CA ILE A 66 18.90 -7.29 -0.62
C ILE A 66 20.27 -7.32 -1.32
N PHE A 67 21.23 -8.09 -0.77
CA PHE A 67 22.54 -8.23 -1.38
C PHE A 67 22.47 -8.83 -2.79
N MET A 68 21.64 -9.84 -3.02
CA MET A 68 21.45 -10.44 -4.34
C MET A 68 20.79 -9.47 -5.31
N ALA A 69 19.70 -8.80 -4.92
CA ALA A 69 19.01 -7.84 -5.78
C ALA A 69 19.95 -6.69 -6.22
N ILE A 70 20.71 -6.09 -5.29
CA ILE A 70 21.69 -5.03 -5.63
C ILE A 70 22.82 -5.58 -6.52
N ARG A 71 23.25 -6.82 -6.33
CA ARG A 71 24.30 -7.47 -7.14
C ARG A 71 23.82 -7.80 -8.56
N GLU A 72 22.53 -7.98 -8.75
CA GLU A 72 21.90 -8.40 -10.01
C GLU A 72 21.36 -7.22 -10.84
N LEU A 73 21.37 -6.00 -10.30
CA LEU A 73 21.20 -4.76 -11.08
C LEU A 73 22.29 -4.65 -12.16
N ASP A 74 21.86 -4.36 -13.39
CA ASP A 74 22.75 -4.10 -14.53
C ASP A 74 22.67 -2.62 -14.90
N ASP A 75 23.74 -1.87 -14.65
CA ASP A 75 23.83 -0.42 -14.94
C ASP A 75 23.58 -0.10 -16.43
N GLU A 76 23.71 -1.08 -17.34
CA GLU A 76 23.44 -0.91 -18.78
C GLU A 76 21.96 -1.12 -19.16
N GLU A 77 21.12 -1.63 -18.25
CA GLU A 77 19.72 -2.01 -18.52
C GLU A 77 18.70 -1.14 -17.75
N TRP A 78 18.68 0.17 -18.03
CA TRP A 78 17.65 1.08 -17.52
C TRP A 78 16.55 1.40 -18.57
N PRO A 79 15.25 1.21 -18.29
CA PRO A 79 14.68 0.68 -17.04
C PRO A 79 14.94 -0.83 -16.87
N HIS A 80 15.09 -1.25 -15.60
CA HIS A 80 15.31 -2.65 -15.22
C HIS A 80 14.10 -3.55 -15.55
N LYS A 81 14.30 -4.87 -15.51
CA LYS A 81 13.27 -5.86 -15.90
C LYS A 81 12.04 -5.86 -15.01
N THR A 82 12.18 -5.53 -13.73
CA THR A 82 11.08 -5.56 -12.74
C THR A 82 10.85 -4.20 -12.09
N ASP A 83 9.62 -3.94 -11.66
CA ASP A 83 9.28 -2.71 -10.92
C ASP A 83 10.09 -2.58 -9.62
N PHE A 84 10.43 -3.71 -8.98
CA PHE A 84 11.25 -3.71 -7.77
C PHE A 84 12.69 -3.28 -8.01
N GLU A 85 13.34 -3.77 -9.08
CA GLU A 85 14.70 -3.32 -9.45
C GLU A 85 14.70 -1.82 -9.81
N ASN A 86 13.72 -1.36 -10.59
CA ASN A 86 13.54 0.07 -10.88
C ASN A 86 13.33 0.92 -9.62
N TRP A 87 12.65 0.40 -8.60
CA TRP A 87 12.47 1.07 -7.31
C TRP A 87 13.73 1.02 -6.42
N LEU A 88 14.50 -0.07 -6.49
CA LEU A 88 15.73 -0.32 -5.74
C LEU A 88 16.91 0.56 -6.21
N ASP A 89 16.93 0.95 -7.47
CA ASP A 89 17.98 1.79 -8.07
C ASP A 89 17.74 3.31 -7.87
N VAL A 90 16.54 3.70 -7.42
CA VAL A 90 16.18 5.11 -7.17
C VAL A 90 16.53 5.50 -5.74
N ALA A 91 17.59 6.31 -5.58
CA ALA A 91 18.12 6.73 -4.28
C ALA A 91 17.10 7.49 -3.41
N GLU A 92 16.19 8.25 -4.03
CA GLU A 92 15.10 8.97 -3.36
C GLU A 92 14.14 8.05 -2.60
N ASN A 93 13.98 6.80 -3.03
CA ASN A 93 13.15 5.79 -2.34
C ASN A 93 13.81 5.24 -1.05
N LYS A 94 15.10 5.57 -0.83
CA LYS A 94 15.93 5.07 0.26
C LYS A 94 15.79 3.55 0.48
N PRO A 95 15.89 2.71 -0.56
CA PRO A 95 15.29 1.39 -0.56
C PRO A 95 15.81 0.46 0.55
N ILE A 96 17.10 0.53 0.90
CA ILE A 96 17.68 -0.23 2.01
C ILE A 96 17.14 0.23 3.38
N GLU A 97 17.01 1.55 3.61
CA GLU A 97 16.45 2.13 4.84
C GLU A 97 14.97 1.71 4.98
N THR A 98 14.21 1.81 3.89
CA THR A 98 12.80 1.41 3.80
C THR A 98 12.62 -0.08 4.07
N LEU A 99 13.34 -0.97 3.39
CA LEU A 99 13.24 -2.42 3.59
C LEU A 99 13.65 -2.86 5.02
N ILE A 100 14.59 -2.17 5.66
CA ILE A 100 14.93 -2.42 7.06
C ILE A 100 13.77 -2.01 7.97
N HIS A 101 13.17 -0.82 7.77
CA HIS A 101 12.04 -0.35 8.57
C HIS A 101 10.74 -1.15 8.36
N MET A 102 10.54 -1.78 7.20
CA MET A 102 9.43 -2.70 6.97
C MET A 102 9.40 -3.87 7.98
N LYS A 103 10.53 -4.23 8.61
CA LYS A 103 10.57 -5.24 9.69
C LYS A 103 9.84 -4.81 10.97
N ASP A 104 9.69 -3.51 11.20
CA ASP A 104 8.88 -2.93 12.30
C ASP A 104 7.39 -2.77 11.91
N GLY A 105 7.03 -3.17 10.68
CA GLY A 105 5.73 -3.01 10.05
C GLY A 105 5.70 -1.86 9.05
N TYR A 106 4.84 -1.99 8.05
CA TYR A 106 4.69 -1.02 6.96
C TYR A 106 3.22 -0.89 6.56
N GLU A 107 2.92 0.09 5.70
CA GLU A 107 1.63 0.25 5.04
C GLU A 107 1.84 0.12 3.53
N VAL A 108 0.85 -0.42 2.81
CA VAL A 108 0.92 -0.53 1.34
C VAL A 108 0.21 0.69 0.75
N GLU A 109 0.85 1.36 -0.21
CA GLU A 109 0.22 2.42 -0.99
C GLU A 109 -1.05 1.88 -1.66
N LYS A 110 -2.17 2.56 -1.43
CA LYS A 110 -3.41 2.27 -2.16
C LYS A 110 -3.22 2.72 -3.61
N GLU A 111 -3.09 1.76 -4.52
CA GLU A 111 -3.05 2.03 -5.95
C GLU A 111 -4.36 2.70 -6.39
N PRO A 112 -4.32 3.86 -7.09
CA PRO A 112 -5.54 4.53 -7.54
C PRO A 112 -6.36 3.64 -8.46
N LEU A 113 -7.64 3.49 -8.14
CA LEU A 113 -8.61 2.73 -8.93
C LEU A 113 -9.46 3.67 -9.76
N TYR A 114 -9.87 3.17 -10.93
CA TYR A 114 -10.69 3.89 -11.90
C TYR A 114 -11.82 3.01 -12.41
N TYR A 115 -12.95 3.64 -12.72
CA TYR A 115 -13.96 3.09 -13.63
C TYR A 115 -13.64 3.55 -15.05
N VAL A 116 -13.86 2.70 -16.05
CA VAL A 116 -13.79 3.13 -17.46
C VAL A 116 -15.22 3.24 -17.98
N TYR A 117 -15.67 4.45 -18.30
CA TYR A 117 -17.04 4.71 -18.77
C TYR A 117 -17.04 5.21 -20.22
N PHE A 118 -17.63 4.42 -21.12
CA PHE A 118 -17.86 4.82 -22.50
C PHE A 118 -19.24 5.47 -22.58
N PRO A 119 -19.35 6.77 -22.95
CA PRO A 119 -20.63 7.49 -22.91
C PRO A 119 -21.57 7.18 -24.09
N GLU A 120 -21.05 6.65 -25.19
CA GLU A 120 -21.81 6.32 -26.39
C GLU A 120 -21.17 5.10 -27.05
N ILE A 121 -21.96 4.06 -27.34
CA ILE A 121 -21.47 2.83 -27.97
C ILE A 121 -22.31 2.54 -29.21
N ILE A 122 -21.73 2.86 -30.37
CA ILE A 122 -22.31 2.59 -31.69
C ILE A 122 -21.90 1.19 -32.13
N ALA A 123 -22.76 0.21 -31.91
CA ALA A 123 -22.56 -1.15 -32.41
C ALA A 123 -22.96 -1.26 -33.89
N SER A 124 -22.43 -2.26 -34.60
CA SER A 124 -22.98 -2.56 -35.93
C SER A 124 -24.40 -3.16 -35.78
N PRO A 125 -25.33 -2.89 -36.71
CA PRO A 125 -26.71 -3.42 -36.64
C PRO A 125 -26.82 -4.95 -36.71
N GLU A 126 -25.69 -5.64 -36.93
CA GLU A 126 -25.56 -7.09 -37.02
C GLU A 126 -25.14 -7.72 -35.68
N ILE A 127 -24.65 -6.91 -34.73
CA ILE A 127 -24.07 -7.36 -33.45
C ILE A 127 -24.93 -6.95 -32.25
N PHE A 128 -25.62 -5.80 -32.31
CA PHE A 128 -26.48 -5.32 -31.21
C PHE A 128 -27.72 -4.57 -31.71
N PHE A 129 -28.80 -4.62 -30.91
CA PHE A 129 -30.00 -3.79 -31.03
C PHE A 129 -30.37 -3.30 -29.62
N PRO A 130 -30.57 -2.00 -29.34
CA PRO A 130 -30.21 -0.80 -30.11
C PRO A 130 -28.83 -0.22 -29.71
N ASP A 131 -28.53 1.03 -30.07
CA ASP A 131 -27.43 1.81 -29.47
C ASP A 131 -27.59 1.89 -27.95
N ILE A 132 -26.49 1.80 -27.19
CA ILE A 132 -26.49 1.82 -25.72
C ILE A 132 -26.12 3.23 -25.24
N GLU A 133 -26.88 3.77 -24.28
CA GLU A 133 -26.64 5.07 -23.62
C GLU A 133 -25.50 4.99 -22.58
N GLY A 134 -24.37 4.48 -23.06
CA GLY A 134 -23.12 4.26 -22.34
C GLY A 134 -23.03 2.93 -21.58
N ALA A 135 -21.81 2.49 -21.32
CA ALA A 135 -21.53 1.30 -20.51
C ALA A 135 -20.18 1.41 -19.81
N TYR A 136 -20.02 0.63 -18.74
CA TYR A 136 -18.78 0.49 -18.00
C TYR A 136 -17.99 -0.73 -18.48
N LEU A 137 -16.67 -0.62 -18.46
CA LEU A 137 -15.79 -1.78 -18.55
C LEU A 137 -15.95 -2.62 -17.27
N MET A 138 -16.01 -3.95 -17.40
CA MET A 138 -16.21 -4.86 -16.27
C MET A 138 -15.40 -6.15 -16.47
N LYS A 139 -14.86 -6.69 -15.38
CA LYS A 139 -14.21 -8.01 -15.33
C LYS A 139 -15.28 -9.11 -15.31
N SER A 140 -15.09 -10.20 -16.02
CA SER A 140 -15.99 -11.37 -16.02
C SER A 140 -15.20 -12.68 -16.04
N ASP A 141 -15.88 -13.81 -15.80
CA ASP A 141 -15.27 -15.15 -15.89
C ASP A 141 -14.67 -15.44 -17.29
N ASP A 142 -15.23 -14.84 -18.34
CA ASP A 142 -14.80 -14.99 -19.74
C ASP A 142 -13.84 -13.87 -20.21
N GLY A 143 -13.54 -12.88 -19.35
CA GLY A 143 -12.52 -11.86 -19.59
C GLY A 143 -12.95 -10.44 -19.24
N ILE A 144 -13.16 -9.61 -20.27
CA ILE A 144 -13.50 -8.19 -20.14
C ILE A 144 -14.74 -7.89 -20.99
N GLU A 145 -15.75 -7.31 -20.35
CA GLU A 145 -17.07 -7.06 -20.92
C GLU A 145 -17.51 -5.60 -20.74
N LEU A 146 -18.65 -5.26 -21.36
CA LEU A 146 -19.33 -3.99 -21.22
C LEU A 146 -20.63 -4.20 -20.46
N ALA A 147 -20.84 -3.45 -19.37
CA ALA A 147 -21.97 -3.63 -18.49
C ALA A 147 -22.74 -2.32 -18.24
N ASP A 148 -24.06 -2.45 -18.21
CA ASP A 148 -25.00 -1.48 -17.65
C ASP A 148 -26.05 -2.21 -16.81
N ASN A 149 -26.06 -2.12 -15.49
CA ASN A 149 -24.97 -1.98 -14.51
C ASN A 149 -25.43 -2.74 -13.23
N ASN A 150 -24.58 -2.94 -12.21
CA ASN A 150 -24.97 -3.08 -10.77
C ASN A 150 -23.83 -3.52 -9.83
N ASP A 151 -22.74 -4.13 -10.32
CA ASP A 151 -21.59 -4.50 -9.49
C ASP A 151 -20.44 -3.52 -9.69
N PHE A 152 -20.13 -2.73 -8.65
CA PHE A 152 -19.07 -1.73 -8.67
C PHE A 152 -17.68 -2.30 -8.38
N GLU A 153 -17.55 -3.58 -7.98
CA GLU A 153 -16.26 -4.16 -7.60
C GLU A 153 -15.52 -4.72 -8.83
N ASP A 154 -16.21 -5.47 -9.68
CA ASP A 154 -15.68 -5.99 -10.94
C ASP A 154 -15.43 -4.90 -12.01
N MET A 155 -15.92 -3.67 -11.77
CA MET A 155 -15.65 -2.50 -12.61
C MET A 155 -14.40 -1.70 -12.19
N LYS A 156 -13.68 -2.10 -11.12
CA LYS A 156 -12.48 -1.39 -10.65
C LYS A 156 -11.24 -1.85 -11.40
N PHE A 157 -10.54 -0.90 -12.01
CA PHE A 157 -9.27 -1.13 -12.70
C PHE A 157 -8.17 -0.21 -12.19
N THR A 158 -6.93 -0.70 -12.16
CA THR A 158 -5.76 0.19 -12.04
C THR A 158 -5.40 0.79 -13.41
N GLU A 159 -4.63 1.88 -13.43
CA GLU A 159 -4.13 2.47 -14.69
C GLU A 159 -3.40 1.44 -15.57
N ARG A 160 -2.65 0.52 -14.95
CA ARG A 160 -1.91 -0.54 -15.65
C ARG A 160 -2.85 -1.56 -16.28
N GLU A 161 -3.92 -1.96 -15.57
CA GLU A 161 -4.93 -2.87 -16.12
C GLU A 161 -5.66 -2.23 -17.31
N ILE A 162 -6.07 -0.95 -17.21
CA ILE A 162 -6.72 -0.23 -18.32
C ILE A 162 -5.83 -0.18 -19.55
N LYS A 163 -4.56 0.19 -19.38
CA LYS A 163 -3.60 0.30 -20.49
C LYS A 163 -3.21 -1.06 -21.09
N ALA A 164 -3.23 -2.13 -20.29
CA ALA A 164 -3.00 -3.49 -20.77
C ALA A 164 -4.18 -4.04 -21.61
N ILE A 165 -5.40 -3.56 -21.36
CA ILE A 165 -6.58 -3.85 -22.19
C ILE A 165 -6.51 -3.02 -23.48
N ASP A 166 -6.48 -1.69 -23.36
CA ASP A 166 -6.20 -0.76 -24.47
C ASP A 166 -5.81 0.63 -23.93
N GLU A 167 -4.66 1.16 -24.33
CA GLU A 167 -4.19 2.48 -23.88
C GLU A 167 -5.20 3.61 -24.18
N ARG A 168 -6.03 3.48 -25.22
CA ARG A 168 -7.06 4.46 -25.58
C ARG A 168 -8.17 4.55 -24.53
N TYR A 169 -8.39 3.50 -23.73
CA TYR A 169 -9.41 3.47 -22.68
C TYR A 169 -9.05 4.38 -21.50
N TRP A 170 -7.78 4.76 -21.35
CA TRP A 170 -7.35 5.73 -20.35
C TRP A 170 -8.02 7.11 -20.48
N ALA A 171 -8.40 7.51 -21.71
CA ALA A 171 -9.14 8.75 -21.94
C ALA A 171 -10.58 8.74 -21.38
N PHE A 172 -11.07 7.56 -20.97
CA PHE A 172 -12.41 7.32 -20.41
C PHE A 172 -12.35 6.90 -18.93
N ALA A 173 -11.16 6.95 -18.31
CA ALA A 173 -10.95 6.61 -16.92
C ALA A 173 -11.48 7.70 -15.98
N VAL A 174 -12.37 7.31 -15.06
CA VAL A 174 -12.95 8.15 -14.00
C VAL A 174 -12.39 7.66 -12.67
N PRO A 175 -11.67 8.49 -11.90
CA PRO A 175 -11.08 8.06 -10.63
C PRO A 175 -12.15 7.71 -9.61
N LEU A 176 -11.93 6.63 -8.86
CA LEU A 176 -12.66 6.38 -7.62
C LEU A 176 -12.14 7.35 -6.56
N GLU A 177 -12.85 8.45 -6.34
CA GLU A 177 -12.69 9.18 -5.07
C GLU A 177 -13.12 8.23 -3.94
N GLU A 178 -12.19 7.89 -3.03
CA GLU A 178 -12.57 7.25 -1.78
C GLU A 178 -13.52 8.20 -1.05
N VAL A 179 -14.82 7.87 -1.03
CA VAL A 179 -15.78 8.54 -0.17
C VAL A 179 -15.31 8.32 1.25
N ALA A 180 -14.68 9.34 1.84
CA ALA A 180 -14.22 9.29 3.21
C ALA A 180 -15.44 9.12 4.12
N GLU A 181 -15.66 7.89 4.58
CA GLU A 181 -16.64 7.59 5.62
C GLU A 181 -16.21 8.35 6.90
N GLY A 182 -17.01 9.36 7.27
CA GLY A 182 -16.79 10.25 8.41
C GLY A 182 -17.61 9.91 9.64
#